data_AF-A0A0G1JI74-F1
#
_entry.id   AF-A0A0G1JI74-F1
#
_cell.length_a   1.000
_cell.length_b   1.000
_cell.length_c   1.000
_cell.angle_alpha   90.00
_cell.angle_beta   90.00
_cell.angle_gamma   90.00
#
_symmetry.space_group_name_H-M   'P 1'
#
loop_
_entity.id
_entity.type
_entity.pdbx_description
1 polymer ?
#
loop_
_entity_poly.entity_id
_entity_poly.type
_entity_poly.pdbx_seq_one_letter_code
_entity_poly.pdbx_strand_id
1 'polypeptide(L)'
;MTLLPYQSLFDIDRFFEGEELEYGITRPSMDMYEKGAAIVAEMHVPGIDADKIEVSVKDGILHVSGTSQKQKEEKDKGYWRKEIRRGSFERMIRLPAPVQENKIEATCENGILTITMPKAKHVAQKTVKVIARNRKPSKVSTKK
;
A
#
# COMPACT_ATOMS: atom_id res chain seq x y z
N MET A 1 -8.22 -10.27 -20.74
CA MET A 1 -8.22 -11.16 -19.56
C MET A 1 -8.76 -10.36 -18.39
N THR A 2 -9.91 -10.75 -17.86
CA THR A 2 -10.66 -10.03 -16.84
C THR A 2 -9.99 -10.23 -15.49
N LEU A 3 -9.16 -9.27 -15.08
CA LEU A 3 -8.69 -9.12 -13.70
C LEU A 3 -9.91 -8.73 -12.86
N LEU A 4 -10.29 -9.57 -11.91
CA LEU A 4 -11.33 -9.23 -10.94
C LEU A 4 -10.92 -7.95 -10.21
N PRO A 5 -11.82 -6.94 -10.11
CA PRO A 5 -11.49 -5.71 -9.41
C PRO A 5 -11.43 -5.99 -7.90
N TYR A 6 -10.23 -5.84 -7.31
CA TYR A 6 -10.10 -5.72 -5.86
C TYR A 6 -10.67 -4.35 -5.46
N GLN A 7 -11.95 -4.33 -5.10
CA GLN A 7 -12.62 -3.16 -4.54
C GLN A 7 -12.28 -3.10 -3.05
N SER A 8 -11.14 -2.50 -2.72
CA SER A 8 -10.84 -2.09 -1.36
C SER A 8 -11.65 -0.83 -1.04
N LEU A 9 -12.49 -0.90 -0.01
CA LEU A 9 -13.11 0.25 0.66
C LEU A 9 -12.10 1.22 1.31
N PHE A 10 -10.79 0.94 1.19
CA PHE A 10 -9.69 1.72 1.75
C PHE A 10 -8.63 2.05 0.68
N ASP A 11 -9.04 2.46 -0.52
CA ASP A 11 -8.17 3.28 -1.39
C ASP A 11 -7.99 4.66 -0.71
N ILE A 12 -7.16 4.69 0.33
CA ILE A 12 -6.71 5.93 0.99
C ILE A 12 -5.95 6.81 -0.02
N ASP A 13 -5.50 6.25 -1.14
CA ASP A 13 -5.06 6.97 -2.33
C ASP A 13 -6.05 8.08 -2.73
N ARG A 14 -7.37 7.89 -2.59
CA ARG A 14 -8.35 8.96 -2.89
C ARG A 14 -8.55 9.96 -1.75
N PHE A 15 -8.23 9.59 -0.51
CA PHE A 15 -8.55 10.43 0.66
C PHE A 15 -7.59 11.61 0.84
N PHE A 16 -6.42 11.59 0.19
CA PHE A 16 -5.49 12.73 0.13
C PHE A 16 -5.54 13.48 -1.23
N GLU A 17 -6.54 13.23 -2.07
CA GLU A 17 -6.77 13.99 -3.33
C GLU A 17 -7.43 15.36 -3.12
N GLY A 18 -7.71 15.75 -1.88
CA GLY A 18 -8.37 17.00 -1.54
C GLY A 18 -7.61 17.80 -0.50
N GLU A 19 -6.44 18.34 -0.85
CA GLU A 19 -5.96 19.67 -0.45
C GLU A 19 -4.54 19.92 -0.99
N GLU A 20 -4.43 20.86 -1.93
CA GLU A 20 -3.34 21.85 -2.04
C GLU A 20 -1.90 21.40 -1.72
N LEU A 21 -1.25 20.65 -2.62
CA LEU A 21 0.20 20.73 -2.77
C LEU A 21 0.58 20.96 -4.22
N GLU A 22 1.13 22.15 -4.47
CA GLU A 22 1.64 22.71 -5.73
C GLU A 22 2.83 21.92 -6.34
N TYR A 23 3.10 20.71 -5.85
CA TYR A 23 4.06 19.76 -6.37
C TYR A 23 3.38 18.39 -6.46
N GLY A 24 2.94 18.01 -7.67
CA GLY A 24 2.22 16.76 -7.90
C GLY A 24 3.02 15.56 -7.43
N ILE A 25 2.58 14.96 -6.32
CA ILE A 25 3.07 13.67 -5.85
C ILE A 25 2.82 12.66 -6.97
N THR A 26 3.88 12.06 -7.47
CA THR A 26 3.78 11.06 -8.53
C THR A 26 3.39 9.72 -7.91
N ARG A 27 2.56 8.95 -8.61
CA ARG A 27 2.18 7.57 -8.24
C ARG A 27 2.81 6.60 -9.24
N PRO A 28 4.03 6.11 -8.97
CA PRO A 28 4.71 5.20 -9.87
C PRO A 28 3.94 3.89 -9.97
N SER A 29 3.94 3.26 -11.14
CA SER A 29 3.28 1.97 -11.37
C SER A 29 3.89 0.88 -10.49
N MET A 30 3.04 -0.01 -9.96
CA MET A 30 3.44 -1.10 -9.08
C MET A 30 2.61 -2.33 -9.39
N ASP A 31 3.31 -3.46 -9.49
CA ASP A 31 2.72 -4.80 -9.54
C ASP A 31 2.93 -5.48 -8.19
N MET A 32 1.94 -6.24 -7.74
CA MET A 32 2.02 -7.03 -6.50
C MET A 32 1.51 -8.44 -6.76
N TYR A 33 2.33 -9.42 -6.42
CA TYR A 33 2.04 -10.82 -6.70
C TYR A 33 2.60 -11.74 -5.60
N GLU A 34 2.11 -12.98 -5.57
CA GLU A 34 2.61 -13.99 -4.64
C GLU A 34 3.68 -14.85 -5.30
N LYS A 35 4.78 -15.11 -4.56
CA LYS A 35 5.87 -16.00 -4.98
C LYS A 35 6.16 -16.97 -3.85
N GLY A 36 5.54 -18.15 -3.92
CA GLY A 36 5.68 -19.18 -2.89
C GLY A 36 5.19 -18.71 -1.51
N ALA A 37 6.10 -18.61 -0.54
CA ALA A 37 5.81 -18.16 0.82
C ALA A 37 5.98 -16.64 1.03
N ALA A 38 6.22 -15.87 -0.03
CA ALA A 38 6.40 -14.42 0.04
C ALA A 38 5.39 -13.67 -0.84
N ILE A 39 5.15 -12.41 -0.49
CA ILE A 39 4.51 -11.41 -1.34
C ILE A 39 5.64 -10.57 -1.94
N VAL A 40 5.59 -10.33 -3.24
CA VAL A 40 6.56 -9.49 -3.95
C VAL A 40 5.83 -8.29 -4.52
N ALA A 41 6.39 -7.10 -4.31
CA ALA A 41 5.94 -5.87 -4.94
C ALA A 41 7.06 -5.31 -5.83
N GLU A 42 6.75 -4.98 -7.08
CA GLU A 42 7.66 -4.39 -8.06
C GLU A 42 7.15 -3.01 -8.44
N MET A 43 7.98 -1.98 -8.31
CA MET A 43 7.60 -0.59 -8.58
C MET A 43 8.59 0.10 -9.50
N HIS A 44 8.08 0.86 -10.47
CA HIS A 44 8.91 1.61 -11.41
C HIS A 44 9.38 2.92 -10.78
N VAL A 45 10.69 3.05 -10.52
CA VAL A 45 11.34 4.23 -9.92
C VAL A 45 12.58 4.67 -10.72
N PRO A 46 12.45 4.95 -12.03
CA PRO A 46 13.60 5.32 -12.85
C PRO A 46 14.18 6.69 -12.43
N GLY A 47 15.51 6.76 -12.34
CA GLY A 47 16.23 8.02 -12.05
C GLY A 47 16.12 8.48 -10.59
N ILE A 48 15.90 7.54 -9.67
CA ILE A 48 15.90 7.79 -8.22
C ILE A 48 16.99 6.93 -7.61
N ASP A 49 17.85 7.58 -6.84
CA ASP A 49 18.91 6.90 -6.10
C ASP A 49 18.28 6.04 -4.98
N ALA A 50 18.78 4.82 -4.78
CA ALA A 50 18.19 3.87 -3.85
C ALA A 50 18.21 4.37 -2.38
N ASP A 51 19.16 5.23 -2.03
CA ASP A 51 19.27 5.89 -0.71
C ASP A 51 18.17 6.93 -0.45
N LYS A 52 17.46 7.38 -1.50
CA LYS A 52 16.35 8.33 -1.42
C LYS A 52 14.98 7.65 -1.44
N ILE A 53 14.95 6.33 -1.34
CA ILE A 53 13.72 5.53 -1.30
C ILE A 53 13.55 5.01 0.13
N GLU A 54 12.38 5.26 0.69
CA GLU A 54 11.97 4.73 1.99
C GLU A 54 10.87 3.69 1.78
N VAL A 55 11.05 2.52 2.39
CA VAL A 55 10.09 1.42 2.37
C VAL A 55 9.77 1.06 3.81
N SER A 56 8.49 1.09 4.16
CA SER A 56 8.04 0.63 5.47
C SER A 56 6.78 -0.22 5.36
N VAL A 57 6.62 -1.16 6.29
CA VAL A 57 5.36 -1.88 6.46
C VAL A 57 4.89 -1.65 7.88
N LYS A 58 3.66 -1.17 8.02
CA LYS A 58 3.03 -0.93 9.32
C LYS A 58 1.56 -1.27 9.24
N ASP A 59 1.06 -2.00 10.24
CA ASP A 59 -0.36 -2.37 10.35
C ASP A 59 -0.92 -3.05 9.09
N GLY A 60 -0.09 -3.82 8.38
CA GLY A 60 -0.44 -4.50 7.14
C GLY A 60 -0.55 -3.58 5.92
N ILE A 61 0.02 -2.37 5.98
CA ILE A 61 0.11 -1.41 4.88
C ILE A 61 1.58 -1.31 4.47
N LEU A 62 1.86 -1.54 3.19
CA LEU A 62 3.13 -1.22 2.55
C LEU A 62 3.12 0.25 2.16
N HIS A 63 4.06 1.01 2.69
CA HIS A 63 4.30 2.41 2.37
C HIS A 63 5.64 2.54 1.67
N VAL A 64 5.62 3.13 0.48
CA VAL A 64 6.82 3.40 -0.30
C VAL A 64 6.83 4.87 -0.68
N SER A 65 7.89 5.57 -0.33
CA SER A 65 8.07 6.99 -0.63
C SER A 65 9.48 7.27 -1.13
N GLY A 66 9.65 8.41 -1.78
CA GLY A 66 10.96 8.88 -2.18
C GLY A 66 10.91 10.18 -2.96
N THR A 67 12.09 10.74 -3.21
CA THR A 67 12.21 12.02 -3.92
C THR A 67 13.24 11.95 -5.03
N SER A 68 12.80 12.17 -6.27
CA SER A 68 13.70 12.44 -7.39
C SER A 68 14.19 13.88 -7.32
N GLN A 69 15.51 14.09 -7.52
CA GLN A 69 16.07 15.44 -7.54
C GLN A 69 15.41 16.28 -8.65
N LYS A 70 14.96 17.48 -8.28
CA LYS A 70 14.62 18.52 -9.26
C LYS A 70 15.89 18.87 -10.03
N GLN A 71 16.05 18.35 -11.24
CA GLN A 71 16.81 19.10 -12.24
C GLN A 71 16.06 20.43 -12.40
N LYS A 72 16.74 21.55 -12.09
CA LYS A 72 16.25 22.90 -12.38
C LYS A 72 15.59 22.85 -13.75
N GLU A 73 14.27 23.01 -13.78
CA GLU A 73 13.56 23.09 -15.05
C GLU A 73 14.09 24.33 -15.75
N GLU A 74 14.90 24.11 -16.79
CA GLU A 74 15.26 25.17 -17.71
C GLU A 74 13.95 25.66 -18.33
N LYS A 75 13.50 26.84 -17.90
CA LYS A 75 12.30 27.48 -18.42
C LYS A 75 12.41 27.77 -19.93
N ASP A 76 13.64 27.80 -20.45
CA ASP A 76 13.95 28.02 -21.87
C ASP A 76 14.12 26.73 -22.70
N LYS A 77 13.83 25.55 -22.15
CA LYS A 77 13.79 24.33 -22.97
C LYS A 77 12.57 24.37 -23.89
N GLY A 78 12.83 24.36 -25.21
CA GLY A 78 11.80 24.24 -26.26
C GLY A 78 11.15 22.85 -26.28
N TYR A 79 10.36 22.52 -25.25
CA TYR A 79 9.65 21.26 -25.15
C TYR A 79 8.55 21.18 -26.22
N TRP A 80 8.59 20.14 -27.05
CA TRP A 80 7.43 19.77 -27.88
C TRP A 80 6.35 19.07 -27.06
N ARG A 81 6.74 18.28 -26.04
CA ARG A 81 5.84 17.55 -25.13
C ARG A 81 6.57 17.13 -23.85
N LYS A 82 5.88 17.12 -22.71
CA LYS A 82 6.45 16.82 -21.38
C LYS A 82 5.57 15.82 -20.64
N GLU A 83 5.96 14.54 -20.65
CA GLU A 83 5.21 13.44 -20.00
C GLU A 83 5.92 12.86 -18.78
N ILE A 84 7.25 13.02 -18.71
CA ILE A 84 8.05 12.54 -17.60
C ILE A 84 7.80 13.43 -16.39
N ARG A 85 7.18 12.86 -15.36
CA ARG A 85 7.00 13.54 -14.07
C ARG A 85 8.28 13.39 -13.25
N ARG A 86 8.69 14.48 -12.59
CA ARG A 86 9.84 14.54 -11.69
C ARG A 86 9.40 15.16 -10.38
N GLY A 87 9.88 14.63 -9.27
CA GLY A 87 9.54 15.11 -7.93
C GLY A 87 9.45 13.97 -6.94
N SER A 88 8.67 14.21 -5.88
CA SER A 88 8.41 13.21 -4.85
C SER A 88 7.33 12.23 -5.30
N PHE A 89 7.41 11.02 -4.78
CA PHE A 89 6.42 9.99 -4.98
C PHE A 89 6.04 9.35 -3.66
N GLU A 90 4.81 8.86 -3.60
CA GLU A 90 4.30 8.13 -2.46
C GLU A 90 3.25 7.13 -2.93
N ARG A 91 3.31 5.93 -2.38
CA ARG A 91 2.32 4.88 -2.62
C ARG A 91 2.08 4.08 -1.35
N MET A 92 0.81 3.90 -1.00
CA MET A 92 0.39 3.09 0.14
C MET A 92 -0.55 1.99 -0.33
N ILE A 93 -0.21 0.73 -0.07
CA ILE A 93 -1.00 -0.41 -0.50
C ILE A 93 -1.22 -1.38 0.67
N ARG A 94 -2.46 -1.79 0.86
CA ARG A 94 -2.81 -2.81 1.85
C ARG A 94 -2.31 -4.18 1.38
N LEU A 95 -1.58 -4.87 2.25
CA LEU A 95 -1.10 -6.21 1.97
C LEU A 95 -2.24 -7.23 2.02
N PRO A 96 -2.25 -8.22 1.09
CA PRO A 96 -3.27 -9.25 1.07
C PRO A 96 -3.16 -10.26 2.22
N ALA A 97 -1.99 -10.33 2.88
CA ALA A 97 -1.77 -11.16 4.06
C ALA A 97 -0.75 -10.53 5.02
N PRO A 98 -0.75 -10.93 6.30
CA PRO A 98 0.28 -10.51 7.26
C PRO A 98 1.68 -11.00 6.83
N VAL A 99 2.70 -10.16 7.02
CA VAL A 99 4.10 -10.43 6.66
C VAL A 99 5.02 -10.36 7.86
N GLN A 100 6.21 -10.93 7.74
CA GLN A 100 7.28 -10.83 8.75
C GLN A 100 8.04 -9.53 8.52
N GLU A 101 7.61 -8.44 9.17
CA GLU A 101 8.16 -7.08 8.98
C GLU A 101 9.69 -7.02 9.16
N ASN A 102 10.24 -7.78 10.11
CA ASN A 102 11.69 -7.84 10.38
C ASN A 102 12.51 -8.57 9.30
N LYS A 103 11.88 -9.13 8.27
CA LYS A 103 12.53 -9.89 7.19
C LYS A 103 12.17 -9.37 5.80
N ILE A 104 11.72 -8.12 5.74
CA ILE A 104 11.46 -7.46 4.46
C ILE A 104 12.80 -7.11 3.84
N GLU A 105 12.95 -7.44 2.56
CA GLU A 105 14.11 -7.10 1.76
C GLU A 105 13.66 -6.23 0.59
N ALA A 106 14.43 -5.19 0.27
CA ALA A 106 14.17 -4.31 -0.85
C ALA A 106 15.45 -4.12 -1.67
N THR A 107 15.33 -4.26 -2.99
CA THR A 107 16.43 -4.08 -3.95
C THR A 107 15.97 -3.14 -5.05
N CYS A 108 16.83 -2.22 -5.47
CA CYS A 108 16.57 -1.34 -6.60
C CYS A 108 17.60 -1.61 -7.69
N GLU A 109 17.15 -2.15 -8.82
CA GLU A 109 18.02 -2.47 -9.96
C GLU A 109 17.39 -1.93 -11.25
N ASN A 110 18.17 -1.23 -12.06
CA ASN A 110 17.73 -0.68 -13.36
C ASN A 110 16.45 0.18 -13.28
N GLY A 111 16.23 0.88 -12.17
CA GLY A 111 15.05 1.71 -11.95
C GLY A 111 13.79 0.93 -11.58
N ILE A 112 13.92 -0.33 -11.18
CA ILE A 112 12.84 -1.15 -10.65
C ILE A 112 13.15 -1.46 -9.18
N LEU A 113 12.24 -1.07 -8.29
CA LEU A 113 12.26 -1.41 -6.88
C LEU A 113 11.50 -2.71 -6.67
N THR A 114 12.18 -3.75 -6.20
CA THR A 114 11.61 -5.03 -5.84
C THR A 114 11.61 -5.18 -4.33
N ILE A 115 10.44 -5.39 -3.74
CA ILE A 115 10.23 -5.54 -2.29
C ILE A 115 9.72 -6.95 -2.05
N THR A 116 10.51 -7.76 -1.32
CA THR A 116 10.16 -9.14 -0.97
C THR A 116 9.74 -9.18 0.49
N MET A 117 8.50 -9.63 0.73
CA MET A 117 7.88 -9.66 2.05
C MET A 117 7.45 -11.10 2.39
N PRO A 118 8.23 -11.82 3.21
CA PRO A 118 7.86 -13.17 3.64
C PRO A 118 6.55 -13.16 4.42
N LYS A 119 5.62 -14.04 4.08
CA LYS A 119 4.33 -14.16 4.80
C LYS A 119 4.58 -14.58 6.25
N ALA A 120 3.79 -14.04 7.17
CA ALA A 120 3.76 -14.54 8.53
C ALA A 120 3.16 -15.95 8.54
N LYS A 121 3.69 -16.83 9.40
CA LYS A 121 3.11 -18.17 9.57
C LYS A 121 1.66 -18.00 10.06
N HIS A 122 0.74 -18.73 9.45
CA HIS A 122 -0.69 -18.69 9.80
C HIS A 122 -0.89 -18.76 11.31
N VAL A 123 -1.44 -17.70 11.89
CA VAL A 123 -2.05 -17.80 13.22
C VAL A 123 -3.33 -18.60 13.01
N ALA A 124 -3.42 -19.77 13.64
CA ALA A 124 -4.60 -20.62 13.57
C ALA A 124 -5.85 -19.78 13.89
N GLN A 125 -6.85 -19.85 13.02
CA GLN A 125 -8.11 -19.13 13.21
C GLN A 125 -8.69 -19.53 14.57
N LYS A 126 -8.82 -18.56 15.48
CA LYS A 126 -9.47 -18.78 16.77
C LYS A 126 -10.97 -18.81 16.54
N THR A 127 -11.54 -20.01 16.48
CA THR A 127 -13.00 -20.18 16.50
C THR A 127 -13.52 -19.79 17.89
N VAL A 128 -14.20 -18.65 17.98
CA VAL A 128 -14.87 -18.24 19.23
C VAL A 128 -16.27 -18.85 19.23
N LYS A 129 -16.58 -19.64 20.27
CA LYS A 129 -17.94 -20.14 20.49
C LYS A 129 -18.84 -18.98 20.94
N VAL A 130 -19.93 -18.75 20.22
CA VAL A 130 -20.95 -17.75 20.60
C VAL A 130 -21.78 -18.32 21.75
N ILE A 131 -21.78 -17.63 22.90
CA ILE A 131 -22.65 -17.97 24.03
C ILE A 131 -23.91 -17.12 23.95
N ALA A 132 -25.06 -17.74 23.71
CA ALA A 132 -26.35 -17.09 23.78
C ALA A 132 -26.74 -16.87 25.26
N ARG A 133 -26.87 -15.62 25.71
CA ARG A 133 -27.53 -15.30 26.98
C ARG A 133 -29.04 -15.27 26.75
N ASN A 134 -29.73 -16.35 27.09
CA ASN A 134 -31.19 -16.34 27.12
C ASN A 134 -31.67 -15.38 28.23
N ARG A 135 -32.29 -14.27 27.81
CA ARG A 135 -33.03 -13.37 28.69
C ARG A 135 -34.30 -14.11 29.11
N LYS A 136 -34.38 -14.56 30.38
CA LYS A 136 -35.62 -15.14 30.93
C LYS A 136 -36.74 -14.10 30.77
N PRO A 137 -37.93 -14.46 30.25
CA PRO A 137 -39.05 -13.53 30.21
C PRO A 137 -39.49 -13.20 31.63
N SER A 138 -39.50 -11.91 31.96
CA SER A 138 -40.10 -11.38 33.17
C SER A 138 -41.57 -11.79 33.21
N LYS A 139 -41.96 -12.60 34.20
CA LYS A 139 -43.35 -12.94 34.46
C LYS A 139 -44.12 -11.64 34.76
N VAL A 140 -44.90 -11.16 33.80
CA VAL A 140 -45.89 -10.12 34.05
C VAL A 140 -46.99 -10.76 34.88
N SER A 141 -47.03 -10.39 36.16
CA SER A 141 -48.10 -10.71 37.10
C SER A 141 -49.38 -9.99 36.67
N THR A 142 -50.30 -10.69 36.02
CA THR A 142 -51.69 -10.24 35.88
C THR A 142 -52.38 -10.42 37.23
N LYS A 143 -52.59 -9.31 37.97
CA LYS A 143 -53.43 -9.27 39.17
C LYS A 143 -54.91 -9.29 38.74
N LYS A 144 -55.69 -10.07 39.49
CA LYS A 144 -57.17 -10.14 39.51
C LYS A 144 -57.82 -8.78 39.61
#